data_AF-A0AB36TJJ2-F1
#
_entry.id   AF-A0AB36TJJ2-F1
#
_cell.length_a   1.000
_cell.length_b   1.000
_cell.length_c   1.000
_cell.angle_alpha   90.00
_cell.angle_beta   90.00
_cell.angle_gamma   90.00
#
_symmetry.space_group_name_H-M   'P 1'
#
loop_
_entity.id
_entity.type
_entity.pdbx_description
1 polymer ?
#
loop_
_entity_poly.entity_id
_entity_poly.type
_entity_poly.pdbx_seq_one_letter_code
_entity_poly.pdbx_strand_id
1 'polypeptide(L)'
;MMDLIELEISKTQSIRIYLPCKKEELESFDYVTIKYLKEQSEYILYDDDFIIAAIRPFKNLLEKALNLELQIKSEYINKGIGYYYNIYSNELSTTYDLSLVDPGENFIVWGTPSHIGIETFIYNVQDQIYIEISPHYKWLDGYPEDEDEAKEYVTFENFINNYQPIDIVAIDKSVAEKWLKFCCEMIEMLKENDKKYSEGD
;
A
#
# COMPACT_ATOMS: atom_id res chain seq x y z
N MET A 1 -5.44 24.97 2.13
CA MET A 1 -4.10 24.64 2.67
C MET A 1 -4.15 23.14 2.86
N MET A 2 -3.38 22.37 2.09
CA MET A 2 -3.34 20.91 2.26
C MET A 2 -2.69 20.62 3.61
N ASP A 3 -3.43 19.92 4.47
CA ASP A 3 -2.92 19.44 5.73
C ASP A 3 -2.16 18.11 5.50
N LEU A 4 -1.23 17.77 6.38
CA LEU A 4 -0.35 16.62 6.21
C LEU A 4 -0.28 15.82 7.51
N ILE A 5 -0.57 14.53 7.41
CA ILE A 5 -0.28 13.56 8.48
C ILE A 5 0.97 12.79 8.09
N GLU A 6 1.95 12.77 8.99
CA GLU A 6 3.20 12.04 8.80
C GLU A 6 3.31 10.90 9.82
N LEU A 7 3.40 9.68 9.31
CA LEU A 7 3.64 8.45 10.05
C LEU A 7 5.12 8.10 9.93
N GLU A 8 5.91 8.58 10.88
CA GLU A 8 7.37 8.39 10.90
C GLU A 8 7.74 6.91 11.11
N ILE A 9 8.64 6.40 10.26
CA ILE A 9 9.32 5.11 10.43
C ILE A 9 10.72 5.34 11.00
N SER A 10 11.43 6.30 10.41
CA SER A 10 12.76 6.73 10.81
C SER A 10 12.96 8.19 10.43
N LYS A 11 14.13 8.77 10.73
CA LYS A 11 14.46 10.16 10.37
C LYS A 11 14.43 10.44 8.87
N THR A 12 14.49 9.41 8.03
CA THR A 12 14.57 9.52 6.57
C THR A 12 13.46 8.75 5.87
N GLN A 13 12.54 8.12 6.62
CA GLN A 13 11.46 7.31 6.07
C GLN A 13 10.15 7.60 6.78
N SER A 14 9.10 7.86 6.01
CA SER A 14 7.78 8.14 6.55
C SER A 14 6.68 7.82 5.54
N ILE A 15 5.50 7.43 6.02
CA ILE A 15 4.28 7.41 5.22
C ILE A 15 3.56 8.74 5.44
N ARG A 16 3.19 9.42 4.35
CA ARG A 16 2.61 10.76 4.33
C ARG A 16 1.21 10.71 3.73
N ILE A 17 0.22 11.19 4.47
CA ILE A 17 -1.17 11.27 4.03
C ILE A 17 -1.50 12.74 3.78
N TYR A 18 -1.73 13.08 2.51
CA TYR A 18 -2.06 14.42 2.07
C TYR A 18 -3.57 14.62 2.13
N LEU A 19 -4.00 15.61 2.92
CA LEU A 19 -5.40 15.84 3.20
C LEU A 19 -5.97 16.99 2.35
N PRO A 20 -7.21 16.87 1.85
CA PRO A 20 -7.87 17.92 1.07
C PRO A 20 -8.27 19.13 1.94
N CYS A 21 -8.50 18.90 3.22
CA CYS A 21 -8.91 19.88 4.23
C CYS A 21 -8.16 19.64 5.55
N LYS A 22 -8.55 20.36 6.61
CA LYS A 22 -7.98 20.10 7.94
C LYS A 22 -8.41 18.73 8.43
N LYS A 23 -7.54 18.08 9.20
CA LYS A 23 -7.82 16.75 9.77
C LYS A 23 -9.19 16.65 10.44
N GLU A 24 -9.61 17.65 11.23
CA GLU A 24 -10.86 17.60 12.00
C GLU A 24 -12.13 17.72 11.16
N GLU A 25 -11.99 18.17 9.90
CA GLU A 25 -13.07 18.42 8.95
C GLU A 25 -13.26 17.25 7.97
N LEU A 26 -12.42 16.20 8.05
CA LEU A 26 -12.47 15.08 7.11
C LEU A 26 -13.72 14.21 7.28
N GLU A 27 -14.26 13.79 6.14
CA GLU A 27 -15.34 12.82 6.01
C GLU A 27 -14.83 11.50 5.39
N SER A 28 -15.57 10.41 5.58
CA SER A 28 -15.12 9.06 5.14
C SER A 28 -14.81 8.99 3.64
N PHE A 29 -15.49 9.79 2.83
CA PHE A 29 -15.38 9.79 1.37
C PHE A 29 -14.56 10.96 0.82
N ASP A 30 -13.82 11.65 1.67
CA ASP A 30 -12.83 12.61 1.21
C ASP A 30 -11.66 11.89 0.54
N TYR A 31 -11.22 12.45 -0.58
CA TYR A 31 -10.14 11.94 -1.40
C TYR A 31 -8.79 12.31 -0.79
N VAL A 32 -7.89 11.32 -0.67
CA VAL A 32 -6.53 11.51 -0.17
C VAL A 32 -5.51 10.82 -1.05
N THR A 33 -4.28 11.33 -1.02
CA THR A 33 -3.11 10.65 -1.56
C THR A 33 -2.22 10.20 -0.41
N ILE A 34 -1.73 8.96 -0.46
CA ILE A 34 -0.71 8.46 0.46
C ILE A 34 0.59 8.27 -0.31
N LYS A 35 1.68 8.82 0.23
CA LYS A 35 3.02 8.63 -0.31
C LYS A 35 3.98 8.07 0.72
N TYR A 36 4.96 7.31 0.25
CA TYR A 36 6.14 6.95 1.01
C TYR A 36 7.28 7.90 0.69
N LEU A 37 7.85 8.54 1.70
CA LEU A 37 9.13 9.24 1.59
C LEU A 37 10.24 8.26 1.97
N LYS A 38 11.24 8.13 1.11
CA LYS A 38 12.53 7.48 1.39
C LYS A 38 13.63 8.43 0.99
N GLU A 39 14.38 8.92 1.97
CA GLU A 39 15.42 9.93 1.81
C GLU A 39 14.90 11.21 1.12
N GLN A 40 15.11 11.35 -0.19
CA GLN A 40 14.64 12.49 -1.00
C GLN A 40 13.63 12.07 -2.09
N SER A 41 13.25 10.79 -2.13
CA SER A 41 12.34 10.24 -3.14
C SER A 41 10.96 9.99 -2.54
N GLU A 42 9.92 10.39 -3.27
CA GLU A 42 8.53 10.11 -2.93
C GLU A 42 7.94 9.07 -3.88
N TYR A 43 7.16 8.14 -3.32
CA TYR A 43 6.47 7.08 -4.04
C TYR A 43 4.99 7.12 -3.69
N ILE A 44 4.10 7.15 -4.67
CA ILE A 44 2.66 7.10 -4.41
C ILE A 44 2.29 5.66 -4.03
N LEU A 45 1.64 5.49 -2.89
CA LEU A 45 1.19 4.19 -2.38
C LEU A 45 -0.32 4.00 -2.53
N TYR A 46 -1.07 5.10 -2.51
CA TYR A 46 -2.52 5.16 -2.65
C TYR A 46 -2.86 6.48 -3.34
N ASP A 47 -3.55 6.42 -4.47
CA ASP A 47 -3.72 7.56 -5.37
C ASP A 47 -5.17 8.03 -5.40
N ASP A 48 -5.36 9.30 -5.01
CA ASP A 48 -6.60 10.06 -5.05
C ASP A 48 -7.89 9.22 -4.89
N ASP A 49 -8.10 8.65 -3.69
CA ASP A 49 -9.26 7.82 -3.39
C ASP A 49 -9.67 7.97 -1.91
N PHE A 50 -10.78 7.35 -1.51
CA PHE A 50 -11.43 7.60 -0.22
C PHE A 50 -10.54 7.26 0.97
N ILE A 51 -10.37 8.21 1.89
CA ILE A 51 -9.58 8.03 3.11
C ILE A 51 -10.02 6.82 3.93
N ILE A 52 -11.32 6.53 4.00
CA ILE A 52 -11.81 5.37 4.75
C ILE A 52 -11.35 4.04 4.15
N ALA A 53 -11.20 3.98 2.82
CA ALA A 53 -10.71 2.81 2.10
C ALA A 53 -9.18 2.64 2.25
N ALA A 54 -8.44 3.72 2.51
CA ALA A 54 -7.03 3.64 2.87
C ALA A 54 -6.78 3.24 4.33
N ILE A 55 -7.53 3.81 5.28
CA ILE A 55 -7.25 3.66 6.72
C ILE A 55 -7.74 2.31 7.28
N ARG A 56 -8.87 1.77 6.80
CA ARG A 56 -9.42 0.50 7.33
C ARG A 56 -8.53 -0.72 7.06
N PRO A 57 -8.05 -0.99 5.83
CA PRO A 57 -7.14 -2.11 5.58
C PRO A 57 -5.86 -1.97 6.40
N PHE A 58 -5.31 -0.76 6.48
CA PHE A 58 -4.10 -0.49 7.24
C PHE A 58 -4.27 -0.77 8.73
N LYS A 59 -5.36 -0.31 9.35
CA LYS A 59 -5.74 -0.67 10.73
C LYS A 59 -5.76 -2.19 10.92
N ASN A 60 -6.53 -2.88 10.08
CA ASN A 60 -6.78 -4.32 10.25
C ASN A 60 -5.49 -5.13 10.12
N LEU A 61 -4.62 -4.76 9.19
CA LEU A 61 -3.35 -5.46 8.98
C LEU A 61 -2.33 -5.10 10.06
N LEU A 62 -2.31 -3.88 10.59
CA LEU A 62 -1.51 -3.53 11.77
C LEU A 62 -1.92 -4.36 13.00
N GLU A 63 -3.23 -4.54 13.25
CA GLU A 63 -3.72 -5.41 14.32
C GLU A 63 -3.23 -6.85 14.18
N LYS A 64 -3.39 -7.42 12.98
CA LYS A 64 -2.91 -8.78 12.70
C LYS A 64 -1.39 -8.89 12.84
N ALA A 65 -0.64 -7.91 12.31
CA ALA A 65 0.82 -7.88 12.40
C ALA A 65 1.31 -7.80 13.85
N LEU A 66 0.65 -7.00 14.69
CA LEU A 66 0.97 -6.86 16.12
C LEU A 66 0.70 -8.16 16.91
N ASN A 67 -0.24 -8.98 16.44
CA ASN A 67 -0.56 -10.30 16.97
C ASN A 67 0.24 -11.44 16.32
N LEU A 68 1.19 -11.12 15.43
CA LEU A 68 2.01 -12.08 14.67
C LEU A 68 1.20 -13.01 13.75
N GLU A 69 0.04 -12.56 13.30
CA GLU A 69 -0.90 -13.34 12.46
C GLU A 69 -0.58 -13.23 10.95
N LEU A 70 0.41 -12.43 10.55
CA LEU A 70 0.79 -12.20 9.15
C LEU A 70 2.14 -12.83 8.80
N GLN A 71 2.41 -14.07 9.22
CA GLN A 71 3.66 -14.75 8.87
C GLN A 71 3.70 -15.09 7.37
N ILE A 72 4.78 -14.69 6.70
CA ILE A 72 5.02 -15.08 5.31
C ILE A 72 5.64 -16.47 5.20
N LYS A 73 5.47 -17.09 4.03
CA LYS A 73 6.20 -18.31 3.69
C LYS A 73 7.69 -18.02 3.58
N SER A 74 8.51 -18.98 4.01
CA SER A 74 9.97 -18.84 3.99
C SER A 74 10.55 -18.54 2.59
N GLU A 75 9.88 -19.00 1.53
CA GLU A 75 10.28 -18.74 0.15
C GLU A 75 10.17 -17.25 -0.22
N TYR A 76 9.27 -16.49 0.43
CA TYR A 76 9.06 -15.07 0.14
C TYR A 76 10.13 -14.15 0.75
N ILE A 77 10.81 -14.59 1.82
CA ILE A 77 11.72 -13.76 2.62
C ILE A 77 12.79 -13.06 1.78
N ASN A 78 13.40 -13.75 0.82
CA ASN A 78 14.56 -13.22 0.08
C ASN A 78 14.19 -12.20 -1.00
N LYS A 79 12.98 -12.26 -1.53
CA LYS A 79 12.55 -11.45 -2.69
C LYS A 79 11.40 -10.51 -2.38
N GLY A 80 10.76 -10.66 -1.22
CA GLY A 80 9.53 -9.95 -0.87
C GLY A 80 8.29 -10.60 -1.49
N ILE A 81 7.12 -10.30 -0.92
CA ILE A 81 5.83 -10.77 -1.44
C ILE A 81 5.59 -10.22 -2.85
N GLY A 82 5.94 -8.96 -3.09
CA GLY A 82 5.72 -8.26 -4.35
C GLY A 82 6.35 -8.95 -5.56
N TYR A 83 7.50 -9.61 -5.39
CA TYR A 83 8.10 -10.41 -6.45
C TYR A 83 7.18 -11.56 -6.89
N TYR A 84 6.70 -12.34 -5.92
CA TYR A 84 5.81 -13.47 -6.18
C TYR A 84 4.44 -13.01 -6.63
N TYR A 85 3.96 -11.88 -6.10
CA TYR A 85 2.71 -11.26 -6.52
C TYR A 85 2.75 -10.90 -8.00
N ASN A 86 3.85 -10.31 -8.49
CA ASN A 86 4.00 -10.02 -9.92
C ASN A 86 3.97 -11.30 -10.79
N ILE A 87 4.57 -12.40 -10.34
CA ILE A 87 4.51 -13.70 -11.04
C ILE A 87 3.07 -14.20 -11.09
N TYR A 88 2.40 -14.21 -9.93
CA TYR A 88 1.00 -14.59 -9.81
C TYR A 88 0.09 -13.74 -10.70
N SER A 89 0.18 -12.41 -10.64
CA SER A 89 -0.67 -11.51 -11.42
C SER A 89 -0.46 -11.69 -12.92
N ASN A 90 0.78 -11.91 -13.37
CA ASN A 90 1.08 -12.19 -14.78
C ASN A 90 0.55 -13.56 -15.22
N GLU A 91 0.69 -14.59 -14.39
CA GLU A 91 0.15 -15.91 -14.71
C GLU A 91 -1.38 -15.88 -14.76
N LEU A 92 -2.02 -15.19 -13.81
CA LEU A 92 -3.47 -14.99 -13.78
C LEU A 92 -3.97 -14.24 -15.02
N SER A 93 -3.31 -13.15 -15.42
CA SER A 93 -3.74 -12.36 -16.58
C SER A 93 -3.57 -13.10 -17.92
N THR A 94 -2.57 -13.98 -18.02
CA THR A 94 -2.26 -14.72 -19.25
C THR A 94 -3.00 -16.04 -19.39
N THR A 95 -3.31 -16.71 -18.26
CA THR A 95 -3.95 -18.04 -18.26
C THR A 95 -5.41 -18.02 -17.83
N TYR A 96 -5.83 -16.99 -17.10
CA TYR A 96 -7.13 -16.92 -16.41
C TYR A 96 -7.38 -18.09 -15.44
N ASP A 97 -6.32 -18.72 -14.92
CA ASP A 97 -6.44 -19.81 -13.96
C ASP A 97 -6.78 -19.27 -12.56
N LEU A 98 -8.06 -19.33 -12.20
CA LEU A 98 -8.57 -18.91 -10.89
C LEU A 98 -8.20 -19.87 -9.75
N SER A 99 -7.50 -20.97 -10.02
CA SER A 99 -6.99 -21.89 -8.99
C SER A 99 -5.63 -21.47 -8.43
N LEU A 100 -4.99 -20.48 -9.04
CA LEU A 100 -3.74 -19.90 -8.57
C LEU A 100 -3.90 -19.32 -7.16
N VAL A 101 -2.91 -19.57 -6.31
CA VAL A 101 -2.90 -19.04 -4.94
C VAL A 101 -2.24 -17.68 -4.93
N ASP A 102 -3.02 -16.65 -4.60
CA ASP A 102 -2.53 -15.27 -4.48
C ASP A 102 -1.55 -15.14 -3.30
N PRO A 103 -0.26 -14.81 -3.54
CA PRO A 103 0.72 -14.63 -2.48
C PRO A 103 0.48 -13.35 -1.66
N GLY A 104 -0.28 -12.39 -2.18
CA GLY A 104 -0.55 -11.07 -1.59
C GLY A 104 -1.88 -10.95 -0.85
N GLU A 105 -2.83 -11.88 -1.04
CA GLU A 105 -4.24 -11.78 -0.57
C GLU A 105 -4.41 -11.29 0.87
N ASN A 106 -3.55 -11.75 1.79
CA ASN A 106 -3.64 -11.43 3.22
C ASN A 106 -2.71 -10.30 3.68
N PHE A 107 -1.93 -9.72 2.77
CA PHE A 107 -0.81 -8.84 3.10
C PHE A 107 -0.86 -7.47 2.41
N ILE A 108 -1.62 -7.32 1.32
CA ILE A 108 -1.76 -6.05 0.59
C ILE A 108 -2.50 -5.02 1.45
N VAL A 109 -1.86 -3.87 1.65
CA VAL A 109 -2.42 -2.69 2.33
C VAL A 109 -3.01 -1.73 1.31
N TRP A 110 -2.22 -1.34 0.32
CA TRP A 110 -2.57 -0.38 -0.72
C TRP A 110 -1.94 -0.80 -2.04
N GLY A 111 -2.67 -0.58 -3.12
CA GLY A 111 -2.19 -0.69 -4.49
C GLY A 111 -2.50 0.59 -5.25
N THR A 112 -1.69 0.87 -6.25
CA THR A 112 -1.91 2.00 -7.17
C THR A 112 -2.38 1.50 -8.53
N PRO A 113 -3.03 2.33 -9.35
CA PRO A 113 -3.30 2.00 -10.74
C PRO A 113 -2.04 1.57 -11.50
N SER A 114 -2.21 0.74 -12.54
CA SER A 114 -1.10 0.12 -13.29
C SER A 114 -0.10 1.13 -13.86
N HIS A 115 -0.53 2.35 -14.22
CA HIS A 115 0.35 3.40 -14.73
C HIS A 115 1.36 3.93 -13.68
N ILE A 116 1.01 3.87 -12.39
CA ILE A 116 1.94 4.13 -11.27
C ILE A 116 2.72 2.85 -10.96
N GLY A 117 2.00 1.74 -10.75
CA GLY A 117 2.58 0.41 -10.60
C GLY A 117 3.36 0.21 -9.30
N ILE A 118 2.72 0.45 -8.16
CA ILE A 118 3.24 0.20 -6.81
C ILE A 118 2.20 -0.57 -5.98
N GLU A 119 2.68 -1.55 -5.23
CA GLU A 119 1.93 -2.30 -4.22
C GLU A 119 2.64 -2.20 -2.87
N THR A 120 1.85 -2.07 -1.80
CA THR A 120 2.34 -1.98 -0.41
C THR A 120 1.84 -3.16 0.39
N PHE A 121 2.75 -3.88 1.03
CA PHE A 121 2.44 -5.04 1.86
C PHE A 121 2.89 -4.81 3.31
N ILE A 122 2.20 -5.48 4.25
CA ILE A 122 2.64 -5.59 5.64
C ILE A 122 2.61 -7.04 6.08
N TYR A 123 3.66 -7.47 6.77
CA TYR A 123 3.77 -8.85 7.22
C TYR A 123 4.74 -9.03 8.39
N ASN A 124 4.78 -10.25 8.91
CA ASN A 124 5.72 -10.68 9.92
C ASN A 124 6.77 -11.63 9.33
N VAL A 125 8.01 -11.47 9.79
CA VAL A 125 9.04 -12.51 9.71
C VAL A 125 9.52 -12.73 11.14
N GLN A 126 9.24 -13.92 11.67
CA GLN A 126 9.44 -14.20 13.10
C GLN A 126 8.68 -13.18 13.95
N ASP A 127 9.34 -12.50 14.88
CA ASP A 127 8.72 -11.54 15.80
C ASP A 127 8.78 -10.09 15.29
N GLN A 128 9.25 -9.87 14.05
CA GLN A 128 9.45 -8.55 13.46
C GLN A 128 8.36 -8.22 12.43
N ILE A 129 7.85 -7.00 12.46
CA ILE A 129 6.90 -6.46 11.48
C ILE A 129 7.68 -5.76 10.36
N TYR A 130 7.30 -6.02 9.11
CA TYR A 130 7.85 -5.42 7.92
C TYR A 130 6.78 -4.73 7.10
N ILE A 131 7.18 -3.62 6.48
CA ILE A 131 6.44 -2.98 5.39
C ILE A 131 7.29 -3.10 4.15
N GLU A 132 6.68 -3.62 3.10
CA GLU A 132 7.29 -3.77 1.80
C GLU A 132 6.59 -2.86 0.80
N ILE A 133 7.37 -2.14 0.01
CA ILE A 133 6.92 -1.27 -1.05
C ILE A 133 7.55 -1.80 -2.31
N SER A 134 6.72 -2.23 -3.24
CA SER A 134 7.14 -3.08 -4.35
C SER A 134 6.62 -2.55 -5.67
N PRO A 135 7.44 -2.52 -6.72
CA PRO A 135 6.94 -2.18 -8.04
C PRO A 135 5.98 -3.28 -8.52
N HIS A 136 4.93 -2.87 -9.22
CA HIS A 136 3.96 -3.73 -9.87
C HIS A 136 4.09 -3.57 -11.39
N TYR A 137 4.03 -4.69 -12.09
CA TYR A 137 4.23 -4.71 -13.54
C TYR A 137 3.08 -3.99 -14.25
N LYS A 138 3.41 -2.88 -14.91
CA LYS A 138 2.43 -1.96 -15.50
C LYS A 138 1.65 -2.52 -16.68
N TRP A 139 2.23 -3.49 -17.38
CA TRP A 139 1.74 -4.00 -18.67
C TRP A 139 1.00 -5.33 -18.54
N LEU A 140 0.35 -5.59 -17.40
CA LEU A 140 -0.45 -6.79 -17.19
C LEU A 140 -1.71 -6.82 -18.06
N ASP A 141 -2.35 -5.66 -18.25
CA ASP A 141 -3.66 -5.53 -18.89
C ASP A 141 -3.59 -5.05 -20.34
N GLY A 142 -2.39 -4.82 -20.88
CA GLY A 142 -2.26 -4.26 -22.22
C GLY A 142 -0.82 -4.06 -22.69
N TYR A 143 -0.72 -3.84 -24.01
CA TYR A 143 0.49 -3.35 -24.66
C TYR A 143 0.40 -1.83 -24.81
N PRO A 144 1.53 -1.16 -25.03
CA PRO A 144 1.56 0.27 -25.31
C PRO A 144 0.55 0.69 -26.38
N GLU A 145 -0.26 1.69 -26.08
CA GLU A 145 -1.26 2.19 -27.01
C GLU A 145 -0.75 3.33 -27.89
N ASP A 146 0.35 3.98 -27.49
CA ASP A 146 0.99 5.07 -28.23
C ASP A 146 2.53 4.98 -28.29
N GLU A 147 3.15 5.91 -29.03
CA GLU A 147 4.60 5.95 -29.23
C GLU A 147 5.39 6.29 -27.97
N ASP A 148 4.79 6.98 -27.00
CA ASP A 148 5.47 7.36 -25.76
C ASP A 148 5.46 6.19 -24.78
N GLU A 149 4.33 5.51 -24.63
CA GLU A 149 4.23 4.24 -23.90
C GLU A 149 5.14 3.16 -24.51
N ALA A 150 5.27 3.11 -25.83
CA ALA A 150 6.10 2.12 -26.51
C ALA A 150 7.60 2.27 -26.17
N LYS A 151 8.03 3.48 -25.78
CA LYS A 151 9.42 3.73 -25.34
C LYS A 151 9.66 3.26 -23.91
N GLU A 152 8.61 3.19 -23.08
CA GLU A 152 8.67 2.75 -21.69
C GLU A 152 8.37 1.26 -21.51
N TYR A 153 7.89 0.60 -22.57
CA TYR A 153 7.56 -0.81 -22.56
C TYR A 153 8.74 -1.71 -22.20
N VAL A 154 8.48 -2.65 -21.29
CA VAL A 154 9.40 -3.73 -20.92
C VAL A 154 8.60 -5.02 -20.87
N THR A 155 9.17 -6.14 -21.34
CA THR A 155 8.49 -7.44 -21.21
C THR A 155 8.47 -7.88 -19.74
N PHE A 156 7.54 -8.78 -19.42
CA PHE A 156 7.44 -9.33 -18.06
C PHE A 156 8.74 -10.03 -17.66
N GLU A 157 9.38 -10.79 -18.57
CA GLU A 157 10.66 -11.45 -18.26
C GLU A 157 11.75 -10.43 -17.95
N ASN A 158 11.81 -9.32 -18.70
CA ASN A 158 12.80 -8.28 -18.42
C ASN A 158 12.52 -7.59 -17.08
N PHE A 159 11.26 -7.28 -16.78
CA PHE A 159 10.85 -6.70 -15.51
C PHE A 159 11.21 -7.61 -14.33
N ILE A 160 10.79 -8.88 -14.34
CA ILE A 160 10.95 -9.78 -13.20
C ILE A 160 12.42 -10.17 -12.97
N ASN A 161 13.22 -10.28 -14.04
CA ASN A 161 14.66 -10.56 -13.93
C ASN A 161 15.45 -9.39 -13.30
N ASN A 162 14.97 -8.15 -13.47
CA ASN A 162 15.57 -6.95 -12.88
C ASN A 162 14.83 -6.45 -11.64
N TYR A 163 13.82 -7.19 -11.18
CA TYR A 163 12.98 -6.78 -10.07
C TYR A 163 13.79 -6.59 -8.79
N GLN A 164 13.54 -5.47 -8.12
CA GLN A 164 13.93 -5.19 -6.74
C GLN A 164 12.77 -4.46 -6.05
N PRO A 165 12.45 -4.79 -4.79
CA PRO A 165 11.56 -3.95 -3.98
C PRO A 165 12.10 -2.52 -3.91
N ILE A 166 11.20 -1.54 -3.89
CA ILE A 166 11.55 -0.13 -3.65
C ILE A 166 12.10 0.01 -2.23
N ASP A 167 11.43 -0.64 -1.28
CA ASP A 167 11.93 -0.76 0.08
C ASP A 167 11.31 -1.96 0.81
N ILE A 168 12.07 -2.53 1.74
CA ILE A 168 11.57 -3.46 2.76
C ILE A 168 12.10 -2.94 4.09
N VAL A 169 11.20 -2.40 4.91
CA VAL A 169 11.58 -1.75 6.17
C VAL A 169 10.95 -2.47 7.35
N ALA A 170 11.78 -2.81 8.33
CA ALA A 170 11.32 -3.31 9.61
C ALA A 170 10.78 -2.13 10.45
N ILE A 171 9.59 -2.28 11.01
CA ILE A 171 9.03 -1.30 11.95
C ILE A 171 8.97 -1.89 13.36
N ASP A 172 9.40 -1.10 14.35
CA ASP A 172 9.30 -1.49 15.74
C ASP A 172 7.82 -1.68 16.14
N LYS A 173 7.57 -2.62 17.05
CA LYS A 173 6.23 -2.85 17.61
C LYS A 173 5.59 -1.55 18.12
N SER A 174 6.37 -0.70 18.78
CA SER A 174 5.89 0.59 19.30
C SER A 174 5.47 1.59 18.21
N VAL A 175 6.08 1.51 17.02
CA VAL A 175 5.69 2.31 15.84
C VAL A 175 4.35 1.78 15.32
N ALA A 176 4.23 0.47 15.13
CA ALA A 176 2.99 -0.17 14.70
C ALA A 176 1.81 0.11 15.68
N GLU A 177 2.05 0.09 17.00
CA GLU A 177 1.05 0.44 18.01
C GLU A 177 0.58 1.90 17.91
N LYS A 178 1.50 2.84 17.67
CA LYS A 178 1.16 4.26 17.45
C LYS A 178 0.30 4.45 16.20
N TRP A 179 0.67 3.78 15.11
CA TRP A 179 -0.07 3.86 13.86
C TRP A 179 -1.45 3.22 13.97
N LEU A 180 -1.56 2.07 14.66
CA LEU A 180 -2.86 1.45 14.93
C LEU A 180 -3.76 2.39 15.72
N LYS A 181 -3.23 3.00 16.79
CA LYS A 181 -3.98 3.99 17.57
C LYS A 181 -4.44 5.15 16.69
N PHE A 182 -3.56 5.68 15.85
CA PHE A 182 -3.90 6.71 14.87
C PHE A 182 -5.05 6.28 13.96
N CYS A 183 -4.99 5.07 13.38
CA CYS A 183 -6.05 4.57 12.51
C CYS A 183 -7.39 4.43 13.24
N CYS A 184 -7.39 3.96 14.49
CA CYS A 184 -8.60 3.87 15.32
C CYS A 184 -9.21 5.26 15.55
N GLU A 185 -8.42 6.22 16.01
CA GLU A 185 -8.86 7.61 16.23
C GLU A 185 -9.38 8.25 14.95
N MET A 186 -8.71 8.00 13.82
CA MET A 186 -9.11 8.50 12.51
C MET A 186 -10.48 7.94 12.10
N ILE A 187 -10.69 6.63 12.22
CA ILE A 187 -11.97 5.98 11.88
C ILE A 187 -13.11 6.47 12.77
N GLU A 188 -12.86 6.71 14.06
CA GLU A 188 -13.86 7.26 14.96
C GLU A 188 -14.26 8.69 14.57
N MET A 189 -13.27 9.54 14.29
CA MET A 189 -13.50 10.92 13.86
C MET A 189 -14.27 10.99 12.54
N LEU A 190 -13.89 10.20 11.53
CA LEU A 190 -14.61 10.14 10.25
C LEU A 190 -16.08 9.77 10.46
N LYS A 191 -16.36 8.76 11.29
CA LYS A 191 -17.74 8.35 11.62
C LYS A 191 -18.54 9.43 12.34
N GLU A 192 -17.90 10.22 13.21
CA GLU A 192 -18.57 11.33 13.89
C GLU A 192 -18.89 12.47 12.93
N ASN A 193 -17.99 12.76 11.99
CA ASN A 193 -18.20 13.78 10.98
C ASN A 193 -19.31 13.37 10.01
N ASP A 194 -19.28 12.16 9.45
CA ASP A 194 -20.31 11.64 8.57
C ASP A 194 -21.74 11.80 9.17
N LYS A 195 -21.89 11.57 10.48
CA LYS A 195 -23.17 11.72 11.19
C LYS A 195 -23.66 13.17 11.23
N LYS A 196 -22.78 14.13 11.55
CA LYS A 196 -23.13 15.55 11.65
C LYS A 196 -23.70 16.08 10.33
N TYR A 197 -23.16 15.61 9.21
CA TYR A 197 -23.65 16.00 7.89
C TYR A 197 -24.96 15.30 7.52
N SER A 198 -25.15 14.05 7.93
CA SER A 198 -26.43 13.35 7.71
C SER A 198 -27.62 13.90 8.53
N GLU A 199 -27.35 14.62 9.64
CA GLU A 199 -28.36 15.25 10.49
C GLU A 199 -28.60 16.74 10.12
N GLY A 200 -27.86 17.26 9.14
CA GLY A 200 -27.88 18.67 8.70
C GLY A 200 -28.72 18.97 7.45
N ASP A 201 -29.33 17.94 6.83
CA ASP A 201 -30.27 18.02 5.70
C ASP A 201 -31.74 17.88 6.15
#